data_AF-A0AA88MXI8-F1
#
_entry.id   AF-A0AA88MXI8-F1
#
_cell.length_a   1.000
_cell.length_b   1.000
_cell.length_c   1.000
_cell.angle_alpha   90.00
_cell.angle_beta   90.00
_cell.angle_gamma   90.00
#
_symmetry.space_group_name_H-M   'P 1'
#
loop_
_entity.id
_entity.type
_entity.pdbx_description
1 polymer ?
#
loop_
_entity_poly.entity_id
_entity_poly.type
_entity_poly.pdbx_seq_one_letter_code
_entity_poly.pdbx_strand_id
1 'polypeptide(L)' 'MHLAALRGHKATVVQLENQGGCVNAKGQNGWTPLHLACHQSEPEMVASLLGANADPNVPERPLTLQYDSGKNTPGRAR' A
#
# COMPACT_ATOMS: atom_id res chain seq x y z
N MET A 1 -7.80 8.10 2.65
CA MET A 1 -6.49 7.49 3.01
C MET A 1 -5.54 7.43 1.81
N HIS A 2 -5.83 6.72 0.72
CA HIS A 2 -4.92 6.66 -0.44
C HIS A 2 -4.53 8.01 -1.04
N LEU A 3 -5.50 8.93 -1.22
CA LEU A 3 -5.21 10.27 -1.74
C LEU A 3 -4.38 11.13 -0.78
N ALA A 4 -4.56 10.93 0.53
CA ALA A 4 -3.77 11.60 1.57
C ALA A 4 -2.31 11.11 1.53
N ALA A 5 -2.13 9.80 1.39
CA ALA A 5 -0.82 9.19 1.23
C ALA A 5 -0.13 9.60 -0.09
N LEU A 6 -0.87 9.62 -1.19
CA LEU A 6 -0.34 10.04 -2.49
C LEU A 6 0.13 11.50 -2.48
N ARG A 7 -0.57 12.38 -1.76
CA ARG A 7 -0.21 13.80 -1.67
C ARG A 7 0.75 14.14 -0.51
N GLY A 8 1.19 13.16 0.28
CA GLY A 8 2.05 13.43 1.46
C GLY A 8 1.34 14.20 2.59
N HIS A 9 0.01 14.27 2.57
CA HIS A 9 -0.76 15.10 3.51
C HIS A 9 -0.98 14.38 4.86
N LYS A 10 0.03 14.38 5.72
CA LYS A 10 0.00 13.70 7.03
C LYS A 10 -1.16 14.12 7.93
N ALA A 11 -1.44 15.43 8.00
CA ALA A 11 -2.54 15.94 8.82
C ALA A 11 -3.88 15.30 8.44
N THR A 12 -4.08 15.04 7.13
CA THR A 12 -5.28 14.37 6.66
C THR A 12 -5.29 12.87 6.99
N VAL A 13 -4.13 12.20 7.08
CA VAL A 13 -4.03 10.81 7.53
C VAL A 13 -4.47 10.67 8.99
N VAL A 14 -3.93 11.53 9.87
CA VAL A 14 -4.29 11.55 11.31
C VAL A 14 -5.77 11.88 11.49
N GLN A 15 -6.30 12.82 10.71
CA GLN A 15 -7.71 13.18 10.79
C GLN A 15 -8.64 12.06 10.27
N LEU A 16 -8.23 11.35 9.21
CA LEU A 16 -8.94 10.19 8.70
C LEU A 16 -8.92 9.03 9.69
N GLU A 17 -7.80 8.78 10.37
CA GLU A 17 -7.68 7.77 11.42
C GLU A 17 -8.63 8.07 12.58
N ASN A 18 -8.64 9.31 13.08
CA ASN A 18 -9.56 9.76 14.13
C ASN A 18 -11.04 9.63 13.73
N GLN A 19 -11.35 9.68 12.44
CA GLN A 19 -12.69 9.45 11.91
C GLN A 19 -13.03 7.96 11.71
N GLY A 20 -12.18 7.02 12.16
CA GLY A 20 -12.34 5.58 11.96
C GLY A 20 -11.88 5.08 10.59
N GLY A 21 -11.03 5.85 9.92
CA GLY A 21 -10.49 5.52 8.61
C GLY A 21 -9.54 4.33 8.67
N CYS A 22 -9.74 3.36 7.76
CA CYS A 22 -8.90 2.17 7.68
C CYS A 22 -7.52 2.50 7.07
N VAL A 23 -6.46 2.46 7.89
CA VAL A 23 -5.05 2.64 7.46
C VAL A 23 -4.57 1.54 6.51
N ASN A 24 -5.14 0.34 6.63
CA ASN A 24 -4.81 -0.82 5.81
C ASN A 24 -5.73 -0.97 4.58
N ALA A 25 -6.49 0.07 4.23
CA ALA A 25 -7.37 0.03 3.07
C ALA A 25 -6.57 -0.31 1.81
N LYS A 26 -7.00 -1.33 1.06
CA LYS A 26 -6.39 -1.69 -0.23
C LYS A 26 -7.07 -0.92 -1.35
N GLY A 27 -6.27 -0.31 -2.22
CA GLY A 27 -6.76 0.31 -3.45
C GLY A 27 -7.05 -0.75 -4.53
N GLN A 28 -7.46 -0.30 -5.71
CA GLN A 28 -7.78 -1.20 -6.83
C GLN A 28 -6.59 -2.09 -7.26
N ASN A 29 -5.36 -1.62 -7.07
CA ASN A 29 -4.14 -2.37 -7.38
C ASN A 29 -3.65 -3.23 -6.21
N GLY A 30 -4.40 -3.29 -5.10
CA GLY A 30 -3.97 -3.95 -3.86
C GLY A 30 -2.99 -3.12 -3.03
N TRP A 31 -2.63 -1.91 -3.47
CA TRP A 31 -1.74 -1.01 -2.74
C TRP A 31 -2.42 -0.41 -1.51
N THR A 32 -1.71 -0.42 -0.40
CA THR A 32 -2.09 0.29 0.83
C THR A 32 -1.54 1.72 0.81
N PRO A 33 -2.04 2.62 1.66
CA PRO A 33 -1.46 3.94 1.88
C PRO A 33 0.05 3.88 2.17
N LEU A 34 0.50 2.83 2.87
CA LEU A 34 1.92 2.61 3.17
C LEU A 34 2.75 2.33 1.91
N HIS A 35 2.23 1.55 0.96
CA HIS A 35 2.91 1.35 -0.33
C HIS A 35 3.09 2.66 -1.10
N LEU A 36 2.04 3.50 -1.10
CA LEU A 36 2.10 4.83 -1.73
C LEU A 36 3.12 5.74 -1.03
N ALA A 37 3.20 5.67 0.30
CA ALA A 37 4.18 6.39 1.10
C ALA A 37 5.62 6.04 0.71
N CYS A 38 5.89 4.73 0.62
CA CYS A 38 7.19 4.21 0.22
C CYS A 38 7.52 4.58 -1.23
N HIS A 39 6.55 4.50 -2.14
CA HIS A 39 6.73 4.84 -3.56
C HIS A 39 7.05 6.33 -3.76
N GLN A 40 6.41 7.21 -2.99
CA GLN A 40 6.69 8.66 -3.03
C GLN A 40 7.98 9.04 -2.30
N SER A 41 8.68 8.08 -1.67
CA SER A 41 9.87 8.32 -0.87
C SER A 41 9.65 9.33 0.26
N GLU A 42 8.48 9.26 0.91
CA GLU A 42 8.04 10.17 1.98
C GLU A 42 8.17 9.51 3.37
N PRO A 43 9.38 9.47 3.98
CA PRO A 43 9.63 8.75 5.24
C PRO A 43 8.78 9.29 6.39
N GLU A 44 8.52 10.59 6.31
CA GLU A 44 7.78 11.37 7.26
C GLU A 44 6.29 10.99 7.27
N MET A 45 5.76 10.52 6.14
CA MET A 45 4.39 10.02 6.02
C MET A 45 4.31 8.51 6.34
N VAL A 46 5.37 7.74 6.05
CA VAL A 46 5.54 6.37 6.55
C VAL A 46 5.48 6.34 8.08
N ALA A 47 6.20 7.24 8.75
CA ALA A 47 6.18 7.34 10.21
C ALA A 47 4.77 7.63 10.76
N SER A 48 4.00 8.52 10.11
CA SER A 48 2.61 8.79 10.50
C SER A 48 1.70 7.57 10.31
N LEU A 49 1.85 6.83 9.21
CA LEU A 49 1.05 5.61 8.97
C LEU A 49 1.42 4.49 9.95
N LEU A 50 2.70 4.30 10.25
CA LEU A 50 3.14 3.34 11.26
C LEU A 50 2.65 3.72 12.66
N GLY A 51 2.67 5.01 13.00
CA GLY A 51 2.06 5.52 14.24
C GLY A 51 0.56 5.28 14.31
N ALA A 52 -0.11 5.28 13.16
CA ALA A 52 -1.53 4.96 12.99
C ALA A 52 -1.83 3.44 12.95
N ASN A 53 -0.90 2.60 13.42
CA ASN A 53 -1.05 1.14 13.45
C ASN A 53 -1.22 0.49 12.07
N ALA A 54 -0.65 1.09 11.01
CA ALA A 54 -0.64 0.49 9.68
C ALA A 54 0.22 -0.78 9.65
N ASP A 55 -0.29 -1.83 9.00
CA ASP A 55 0.40 -3.09 8.85
C ASP A 55 1.41 -3.02 7.68
N PRO A 56 2.73 -3.17 7.93
CA PRO A 56 3.73 -3.17 6.86
C PRO A 56 3.76 -4.47 6.07
N ASN A 57 3.22 -5.55 6.65
CA ASN A 57 3.21 -6.87 6.03
C ASN A 57 2.00 -7.09 5.12
N VAL A 58 1.20 -6.04 4.83
CA VAL A 58 0.06 -6.19 3.95
C VAL A 58 0.59 -6.52 2.55
N PRO A 59 0.29 -7.70 2.00
CA PRO A 59 0.73 -8.00 0.66
C PRO A 59 -0.03 -7.09 -0.30
N GLU A 60 0.72 -6.34 -1.10
CA GLU A 60 0.20 -5.83 -2.36
C GLU A 60 -0.29 -7.00 -3.21
N ARG A 61 -1.15 -6.71 -4.19
CA ARG A 61 -1.67 -7.75 -5.07
C ARG A 61 -0.46 -8.48 -5.68
N PRO A 62 -0.34 -9.81 -5.50
CA PRO A 62 0.86 -10.51 -5.91
C PRO A 62 1.04 -10.36 -7.41
N LEU A 63 2.25 -9.97 -7.82
CA LEU A 63 2.66 -9.77 -9.22
C LEU A 63 2.51 -11.03 -10.09
N THR A 64 2.11 -12.16 -9.52
CA THR A 64 1.84 -13.42 -10.22
C THR A 64 0.73 -13.34 -11.27
N LEU A 65 -0.09 -12.29 -11.29
CA LEU A 65 -1.07 -12.05 -12.37
C LEU A 65 -0.69 -10.93 -13.35
N GLN A 66 0.44 -10.25 -13.15
CA GLN A 66 0.94 -9.24 -14.10
C GLN A 66 2.17 -9.72 -14.90
N TYR A 67 2.89 -10.73 -14.38
CA TYR A 67 4.04 -11.31 -15.07
C TYR A 67 3.70 -12.36 -16.14
N ASP A 68 2.42 -12.66 -16.38
CA ASP A 68 1.97 -13.67 -17.36
C ASP A 68 1.49 -13.05 -18.69
N SER A 69 1.97 -11.85 -19.02
CA SER A 69 2.02 -11.37 -20.40
C SER A 69 3.43 -11.60 -20.95
N GLY A 70 3.76 -12.87 -21.25
CA GLY A 70 4.77 -13.14 -22.28
C GLY A 70 5.85 -14.17 -22.02
N LYS A 71 5.82 -15.00 -20.96
CA LYS A 71 6.72 -16.17 -20.87
C LYS A 71 6.05 -17.40 -20.24
N ASN A 72 5.33 -18.14 -21.09
CA ASN A 72 5.36 -19.60 -21.18
C ASN A 72 5.58 -20.36 -19.84
N THR A 73 4.50 -20.71 -19.15
CA THR A 73 4.48 -21.94 -18.34
C THR A 73 4.23 -23.12 -19.31
N PRO A 74 4.80 -24.34 -19.15
CA PRO A 74 4.87 -25.05 -17.87
C PRO A 74 6.17 -25.85 -17.63
N GLY A 75 6.61 -25.91 -16.38
CA GLY A 75 7.79 -26.70 -16.00
C GLY A 75 7.73 -27.23 -14.58
N ARG A 76 6.55 -27.62 -14.09
CA ARG A 76 6.45 -28.46 -12.89
C ARG A 76 6.65 -29.91 -13.32
N ALA A 77 7.89 -30.36 -13.36
CA ALA A 77 8.25 -31.78 -13.45
C ALA A 77 9.15 -32.12 -12.26
N ARG A 78 8.53 -32.82 -11.30
CA ARG A 78 9.06 -33.70 -10.24
C ARG A 78 10.24 -33.23 -9.40
#